data_AF-A0A318S8D7-F1
#
_entry.id   AF-A0A318S8D7-F1
#
_cell.length_a   1.000
_cell.length_b   1.000
_cell.length_c   1.000
_cell.angle_alpha   90.00
_cell.angle_beta   90.00
_cell.angle_gamma   90.00
#
_symmetry.space_group_name_H-M   'P 1'
#
loop_
_entity.id
_entity.type
_entity.pdbx_description
1 polymer ?
#
loop_
_entity_poly.entity_id
_entity_poly.type
_entity_poly.pdbx_seq_one_letter_code
_entity_poly.pdbx_strand_id
1 'polypeptide(L)'
;MEMPTLLQVEKDGTTVVLHVRARDGARLLVRCGPKENFQPSRWQWTREGERGVVSFTERDGREYRFAVKSERLLAECQSLVRRPVA
;
A
#
# COMPACT_ATOMS: atom_id res chain seq x y z
N MET A 1 -3.41 -18.55 5.15
CA MET A 1 -4.28 -17.38 4.92
C MET A 1 -3.60 -16.47 3.92
N GLU A 2 -4.22 -16.15 2.79
CA GLU A 2 -3.59 -15.31 1.76
C GLU A 2 -3.59 -13.82 2.14
N MET A 3 -2.53 -13.10 1.78
CA MET A 3 -2.40 -11.65 1.95
C MET A 3 -3.19 -10.91 0.86
N PRO A 4 -3.88 -9.79 1.17
CA PRO A 4 -4.46 -8.93 0.15
C PRO A 4 -3.41 -8.53 -0.90
N THR A 5 -3.83 -8.37 -2.14
CA THR A 5 -2.91 -8.09 -3.25
C THR A 5 -3.12 -6.68 -3.77
N LEU A 6 -2.06 -5.87 -3.76
CA LEU A 6 -2.02 -4.60 -4.46
C LEU A 6 -1.97 -4.85 -5.97
N LEU A 7 -2.92 -4.26 -6.67
CA LEU A 7 -3.08 -4.36 -8.11
C LEU A 7 -2.50 -3.14 -8.82
N GLN A 8 -2.65 -1.97 -8.19
CA GLN A 8 -2.23 -0.67 -8.72
C GLN A 8 -2.09 0.32 -7.58
N VAL A 9 -1.23 1.31 -7.76
CA VAL A 9 -1.10 2.49 -6.90
C VAL A 9 -1.22 3.74 -7.75
N GLU A 10 -1.93 4.74 -7.25
CA GLU A 10 -2.05 6.07 -7.86
C GLU A 10 -1.76 7.14 -6.82
N LYS A 11 -1.33 8.32 -7.29
CA LYS A 11 -1.17 9.49 -6.44
C LYS A 11 -1.93 10.67 -7.04
N ASP A 12 -2.83 11.21 -6.25
CA ASP A 12 -3.60 12.41 -6.56
C ASP A 12 -3.28 13.48 -5.51
N GLY A 13 -2.37 14.38 -5.86
CA GLY A 13 -1.82 15.39 -4.94
C GLY A 13 -1.17 14.77 -3.70
N THR A 14 -1.80 14.98 -2.53
CA THR A 14 -1.35 14.42 -1.24
C THR A 14 -1.98 13.07 -0.90
N THR A 15 -2.92 12.59 -1.72
CA THR A 15 -3.61 11.32 -1.50
C THR A 15 -2.97 10.22 -2.35
N VAL A 16 -2.69 9.09 -1.72
CA VAL A 16 -2.28 7.84 -2.37
C VAL A 16 -3.50 6.92 -2.41
N VAL A 17 -3.81 6.36 -3.57
CA VAL A 17 -4.90 5.40 -3.73
C VAL A 17 -4.30 4.04 -4.07
N LEU A 18 -4.59 3.05 -3.24
CA LEU A 18 -4.20 1.65 -3.46
C LEU A 18 -5.41 0.86 -3.97
N HIS A 19 -5.26 0.24 -5.13
CA HIS A 19 -6.27 -0.68 -5.67
C HIS A 19 -5.93 -2.08 -5.19
N VAL A 20 -6.76 -2.63 -4.32
CA VAL A 20 -6.45 -3.87 -3.59
C VAL A 20 -7.47 -4.94 -3.93
N ARG A 21 -6.99 -6.17 -4.16
CA ARG A 21 -7.83 -7.36 -4.10
C ARG A 21 -7.76 -7.94 -2.69
N ALA A 22 -8.88 -7.93 -1.99
CA ALA A 22 -9.06 -8.54 -0.69
C ALA A 22 -8.98 -10.07 -0.77
N ARG A 23 -8.95 -10.70 0.42
CA ARG A 23 -8.78 -12.16 0.57
C ARG A 23 -9.96 -12.96 0.03
N ASP A 24 -11.15 -12.38 0.13
CA ASP A 24 -12.40 -12.91 -0.42
C ASP A 24 -12.55 -12.63 -1.93
N GLY A 25 -11.55 -12.01 -2.56
CA GLY A 25 -11.57 -11.64 -3.97
C GLY A 25 -12.20 -10.28 -4.27
N ALA A 26 -12.80 -9.61 -3.28
CA ALA A 26 -13.39 -8.29 -3.46
C ALA A 26 -12.32 -7.26 -3.88
N ARG A 27 -12.72 -6.28 -4.70
CA ARG A 27 -11.87 -5.15 -5.07
C ARG A 27 -12.18 -3.98 -4.16
N LEU A 28 -11.13 -3.46 -3.51
CA LEU A 28 -11.19 -2.38 -2.55
C LEU A 28 -10.30 -1.22 -3.02
N LEU A 29 -10.70 0.00 -2.70
CA LEU A 29 -9.87 1.18 -2.82
C LEU A 29 -9.47 1.63 -1.42
N VAL A 30 -8.17 1.62 -1.13
CA VAL A 30 -7.63 2.14 0.13
C VAL A 30 -7.05 3.51 -0.16
N ARG A 31 -7.70 4.55 0.34
CA ARG A 31 -7.29 5.94 0.16
C ARG A 31 -6.52 6.40 1.39
N CYS A 32 -5.32 6.91 1.16
CA CYS A 32 -4.34 7.26 2.16
C CYS A 32 -3.92 8.72 2.02
N GLY A 33 -4.07 9.53 3.06
CA GLY A 33 -3.66 10.93 3.02
C GLY A 33 -4.22 11.74 4.20
N PRO A 34 -3.78 12.99 4.40
CA PRO A 34 -4.12 13.78 5.60
C PRO A 34 -5.62 13.99 5.86
N LYS A 35 -6.45 13.89 4.80
CA LYS A 35 -7.91 14.06 4.86
C LYS A 35 -8.68 12.76 4.58
N GLU A 36 -7.98 11.63 4.51
CA GLU A 36 -8.57 10.33 4.21
C GLU A 36 -8.70 9.47 5.48
N ASN A 37 -9.45 8.38 5.37
CA ASN A 37 -9.67 7.45 6.48
C ASN A 37 -8.38 6.75 6.93
N PHE A 38 -7.45 6.50 6.01
CA PHE A 38 -6.12 6.01 6.34
C PHE A 38 -5.12 7.16 6.30
N GLN A 39 -4.33 7.27 7.36
CA GLN A 39 -3.25 8.23 7.51
C GLN A 39 -1.95 7.48 7.79
N PRO A 40 -1.49 6.71 6.81
CA PRO A 40 -0.42 5.75 7.01
C PRO A 40 0.90 6.44 7.32
N SER A 41 1.54 5.94 8.36
CA SER A 41 2.92 6.21 8.72
C SER A 41 3.81 5.02 8.31
N ARG A 42 5.13 5.25 8.27
CA ARG A 42 6.14 4.18 8.15
C ARG A 42 5.88 3.20 7.00
N TRP A 43 5.74 3.72 5.79
CA TRP A 43 5.68 2.89 4.60
C TRP A 43 6.96 2.06 4.44
N GLN A 44 6.79 0.80 4.11
CA GLN A 44 7.84 -0.18 3.94
C GLN A 44 7.62 -0.98 2.66
N TRP A 45 8.73 -1.39 2.06
CA TRP A 45 8.77 -2.22 0.86
C TRP A 45 9.76 -3.35 1.12
N THR A 46 9.26 -4.56 1.23
CA THR A 46 10.07 -5.75 1.53
C THR A 46 9.87 -6.80 0.45
N ARG A 47 10.76 -7.80 0.44
CA ARG A 47 10.55 -9.03 -0.31
C ARG A 47 10.37 -10.18 0.66
N GLU A 48 9.35 -11.00 0.43
CA GLU A 48 9.12 -12.26 1.13
C GLU A 48 9.23 -13.38 0.11
N GLY A 49 10.41 -14.00 0.03
CA GLY A 49 10.77 -14.92 -1.06
C GLY A 49 10.77 -14.19 -2.40
N GLU A 50 10.02 -14.69 -3.38
CA GLU A 50 9.88 -14.08 -4.70
C GLU A 50 8.79 -12.99 -4.76
N ARG A 51 8.09 -12.73 -3.65
CA ARG A 51 6.97 -11.81 -3.60
C ARG A 51 7.38 -10.46 -3.03
N GLY A 52 7.13 -9.39 -3.77
CA GLY A 52 7.20 -8.03 -3.21
C GLY A 52 6.05 -7.79 -2.23
N VAL A 53 6.31 -7.06 -1.16
CA VAL A 53 5.33 -6.67 -0.15
C VAL A 53 5.44 -5.17 0.12
N VAL A 54 4.30 -4.49 0.10
CA VAL A 54 4.15 -3.11 0.56
C VAL A 54 3.41 -3.15 1.89
N SER A 55 3.92 -2.46 2.90
CA SER A 55 3.19 -2.27 4.15
C SER A 55 3.24 -0.84 4.65
N PHE A 56 2.30 -0.52 5.52
CA PHE A 56 2.28 0.73 6.27
C PHE A 56 1.68 0.52 7.66
N THR A 57 1.96 1.43 8.57
CA THR A 57 1.42 1.44 9.93
C THR A 57 0.44 2.59 10.09
N GLU A 58 -0.79 2.32 10.47
CA GLU A 58 -1.78 3.36 10.77
C GLU A 58 -1.55 3.97 12.16
N ARG A 59 -2.19 5.10 12.47
CA ARG A 59 -2.07 5.83 13.75
C ARG A 59 -2.37 4.99 14.98
N ASP A 60 -3.23 3.99 14.85
CA ASP A 60 -3.57 3.03 15.92
C ASP A 60 -2.47 1.96 16.14
N GLY A 61 -1.38 2.02 15.38
CA GLY A 61 -0.28 1.05 15.41
C GLY A 61 -0.54 -0.20 14.58
N ARG A 62 -1.70 -0.31 13.91
CA ARG A 62 -2.04 -1.47 13.09
C ARG A 62 -1.24 -1.46 11.80
N GLU A 63 -0.59 -2.58 11.50
CA GLU A 63 0.09 -2.78 10.23
C GLU A 63 -0.86 -3.32 9.16
N TYR A 64 -0.82 -2.69 7.98
CA TYR A 64 -1.50 -3.15 6.79
C TYR A 64 -0.47 -3.60 5.78
N ARG A 65 -0.65 -4.82 5.25
CA ARG A 65 0.32 -5.48 4.38
C ARG A 65 -0.36 -5.95 3.10
N PHE A 66 0.26 -5.62 1.98
CA PHE A 66 -0.22 -5.93 0.65
C PHE A 66 0.88 -6.58 -0.14
N ALA A 67 0.55 -7.72 -0.70
CA ALA A 67 1.42 -8.34 -1.66
C ALA A 67 1.40 -7.61 -3.00
N VAL A 68 2.51 -7.63 -3.71
CA VAL A 68 2.66 -7.01 -5.01
C VAL A 68 2.94 -8.09 -6.05
N LYS A 69 2.27 -8.02 -7.21
CA LYS A 69 2.39 -9.04 -8.26
C LYS A 69 3.58 -8.85 -9.20
N SER A 70 4.26 -7.71 -9.14
CA SER A 70 5.41 -7.43 -10.00
C SER A 70 6.37 -6.45 -9.36
N GLU A 71 7.64 -6.58 -9.72
CA GLU A 71 8.71 -5.63 -9.34
C GLU A 71 8.43 -4.23 -9.86
N ARG A 72 7.82 -4.11 -11.05
CA ARG A 72 7.39 -2.83 -11.61
C ARG A 72 6.43 -2.10 -10.67
N LEU A 73 5.41 -2.79 -10.15
CA LEU A 73 4.43 -2.19 -9.25
C LEU A 73 5.06 -1.86 -7.89
N LEU A 74 6.01 -2.67 -7.41
CA LEU A 74 6.75 -2.38 -6.19
C LEU A 74 7.57 -1.08 -6.34
N ALA A 75 8.29 -0.94 -7.46
CA ALA A 75 9.04 0.27 -7.78
C ALA A 75 8.14 1.50 -7.96
N GLU A 76 6.95 1.33 -8.55
CA GLU A 76 5.95 2.40 -8.67
C GLU A 76 5.45 2.87 -7.30
N CYS A 77 5.15 1.95 -6.39
CA CYS A 77 4.80 2.29 -5.00
C CYS A 77 5.93 3.07 -4.31
N GLN A 78 7.17 2.62 -4.45
CA GLN A 78 8.33 3.32 -3.90
C GLN A 78 8.48 4.74 -4.47
N SER A 79 8.14 4.94 -5.75
CA SER A 79 8.23 6.24 -6.41
C SER A 79 7.13 7.21 -5.97
N LEU A 80 5.89 6.75 -5.85
CA LEU A 80 4.75 7.59 -5.50
C LEU A 80 4.71 7.94 -4.01
N VAL A 81 5.15 7.00 -3.18
CA VAL A 81 5.10 7.09 -1.72
C VAL A 81 6.49 7.41 -1.14
N ARG A 82 7.20 8.35 -1.80
CA ARG A 82 8.50 8.86 -1.35
C ARG A 82 8.32 9.76 -0.11
N ARG A 83 8.39 9.12 1.06
CA ARG A 83 8.44 9.70 2.42
C ARG A 83 7.14 10.40 2.89
N PRO A 84 6.81 10.31 4.18
CA PRO A 84 5.85 11.23 4.78
C PRO A 84 6.34 12.65 4.52
N VAL A 85 5.43 13.55 4.14
CA VAL A 85 5.70 14.98 4.29
C VAL A 85 5.97 15.16 5.78
N ALA A 86 7.23 15.46 6.11
CA ALA A 86 7.67 15.72 7.48
C ALA A 86 6.95 16.96 8.04
#